data_AF-A0A455AX75-F1
#
_entry.id   AF-A0A455AX75-F1
#
_cell.length_a   1.000
_cell.length_b   1.000
_cell.length_c   1.000
_cell.angle_alpha   90.00
_cell.angle_beta   90.00
_cell.angle_gamma   90.00
#
_symmetry.space_group_name_H-M   'P 1'
#
loop_
_entity.id
_entity.type
_entity.pdbx_description
1 polymer ?
#
loop_
_entity_poly.entity_id
_entity_poly.type
_entity_poly.pdbx_seq_one_letter_code
_entity_poly.pdbx_strand_id
1 'polypeptide(L)'
;MTPGIRLTHSYFQPGTWKAIVAKPCGNREPSLPSGPLNPWICPQEGMLQHWELGQALRQRYHDFLNTSYHRQEVYVRSTDFDRTLMSAEANLAGLFPPDGMQRFNPNISWQPIPIHTVPIAEDRLLKFPLGPCPRFEQLQNETRRTPEYQNESIQNAQFLDMVANETGLTDLTLETVWNVYDTLFCEQTHGLVLPPWASPQTMQRLSRLKDFSFRFLFGIYEQAEKARLQGGVLLAQIRKNLTLVATTSPLPKLLVYSAHDTTLVALQMALDVYNGKQAPYASCHIFELYQEDTGNFSVEMYFRNETTKAPWPLILPGCPHRCPLQDFLRLTEPVVPKDWQQECRLASSPADTGVPAYSLVQATTWSQPFHLHSGSISSHLHTDPGAQCYRSTGSVSSQSLRKTSLAHVLLQLSLLFSLPFSGVKSFKGLPRLWCHCVTAHSLRLTPDSLMSPATPRKPLLSRTNDLLLPKPVTNS
;
A
#
# COMPACT_ATOMS: atom_id res chain seq x y z
N MET A 1 1.30 17.68 51.06
CA MET A 1 1.21 18.61 49.91
C MET A 1 1.49 17.82 48.65
N THR A 2 0.44 17.46 47.91
CA THR A 2 0.53 16.73 46.64
C THR A 2 0.69 17.75 45.51
N PRO A 3 1.67 17.62 44.60
CA PRO A 3 1.74 18.50 43.43
C PRO A 3 0.56 18.18 42.53
N GLY A 4 -0.45 19.05 42.54
CA GLY A 4 -1.67 18.86 41.76
C GLY A 4 -1.37 18.87 40.28
N ILE A 5 -2.03 17.98 39.54
CA ILE A 5 -2.11 18.01 38.08
C ILE A 5 -2.67 19.38 37.70
N ARG A 6 -1.81 20.28 37.23
CA ARG A 6 -2.28 21.45 36.51
C ARG A 6 -2.85 20.94 35.20
N LEU A 7 -4.17 20.95 35.11
CA LEU A 7 -4.92 20.93 33.85
C LEU A 7 -4.55 22.20 33.06
N THR A 8 -3.35 22.22 32.49
CA THR A 8 -3.00 23.16 31.44
C THR A 8 -3.96 22.91 30.30
N HIS A 9 -4.96 23.79 30.18
CA HIS A 9 -5.69 23.96 28.95
C HIS A 9 -4.66 24.39 27.91
N SER A 10 -4.11 23.42 27.19
CA SER A 10 -3.27 23.68 26.03
C SER A 10 -4.16 24.26 24.95
N TYR A 11 -4.33 25.58 24.99
CA TYR A 11 -4.92 26.33 23.88
C TYR A 11 -4.17 25.93 22.61
N PHE A 12 -4.84 25.18 21.73
CA PHE A 12 -4.29 24.80 20.44
C PHE A 12 -4.11 26.06 19.60
N GLN A 13 -2.93 26.68 19.69
CA GLN A 13 -2.61 27.85 18.89
C GLN A 13 -2.54 27.50 17.39
N PRO A 14 -2.82 28.47 16.49
CA PRO A 14 -2.72 28.24 15.05
C PRO A 14 -1.29 27.88 14.64
N GLY A 15 -1.06 26.62 14.27
CA GLY A 15 0.28 26.09 13.94
C GLY A 15 0.44 24.58 14.11
N THR A 16 -0.52 23.90 14.73
CA THR A 16 -0.49 22.44 14.93
C THR A 16 -0.97 21.66 13.69
N TRP A 17 -0.41 20.47 13.47
CA TRP A 17 -0.68 19.61 12.30
C TRP A 17 -0.63 18.13 12.67
N LYS A 18 -1.47 17.32 12.02
CA LYS A 18 -1.56 15.88 12.25
C LYS A 18 -1.45 15.12 10.93
N ALA A 19 -0.67 14.04 10.89
CA ALA A 19 -0.73 13.05 9.80
C ALA A 19 -1.06 11.66 10.33
N ILE A 20 -1.86 10.95 9.57
CA ILE A 20 -2.32 9.60 9.89
C ILE A 20 -1.99 8.68 8.73
N VAL A 21 -1.39 7.52 9.01
CA VAL A 21 -1.31 6.39 8.09
C VAL A 21 -2.14 5.27 8.68
N ALA A 22 -3.12 4.74 7.94
CA ALA A 22 -4.02 3.70 8.42
C ALA A 22 -3.97 2.43 7.55
N LYS A 23 -3.97 1.26 8.20
CA LYS A 23 -4.20 -0.04 7.53
C LYS A 23 -5.70 -0.20 7.25
N PRO A 24 -6.12 -0.58 6.04
CA PRO A 24 -7.50 -0.85 5.68
C PRO A 24 -8.04 -2.10 6.36
N CYS A 25 -9.34 -2.35 6.16
CA CYS A 25 -9.95 -3.65 6.30
C CYS A 25 -9.30 -4.75 5.45
N GLY A 26 -9.47 -6.01 5.88
CA GLY A 26 -9.01 -7.20 5.17
C GLY A 26 -9.85 -7.55 3.94
N ASN A 27 -9.34 -8.49 3.14
CA ASN A 27 -10.06 -9.09 2.02
C ASN A 27 -10.90 -10.29 2.50
N ARG A 28 -11.77 -10.78 1.62
CA ARG A 28 -12.31 -12.15 1.69
C ARG A 28 -11.87 -12.88 0.44
N GLU A 29 -10.87 -13.74 0.54
CA GLU A 29 -10.61 -14.73 -0.52
C GLU A 29 -11.57 -15.91 -0.35
N PRO A 30 -12.43 -16.21 -1.34
CA PRO A 30 -13.18 -17.46 -1.35
C PRO A 30 -12.30 -18.57 -1.95
N SER A 31 -11.71 -19.40 -1.09
CA SER A 31 -11.32 -20.73 -1.52
C SER A 31 -12.60 -21.53 -1.83
N LEU A 32 -12.74 -21.98 -3.09
CA LEU A 32 -13.90 -22.71 -3.67
C LEU A 32 -15.14 -21.87 -4.10
N PRO A 33 -15.85 -22.29 -5.17
CA PRO A 33 -16.83 -21.43 -5.85
C PRO A 33 -18.23 -21.47 -5.20
N SER A 34 -18.52 -20.53 -4.30
CA SER A 34 -19.90 -20.25 -3.88
C SER A 34 -20.17 -18.78 -3.48
N GLY A 35 -20.40 -17.91 -4.47
CA GLY A 35 -21.00 -16.59 -4.27
C GLY A 35 -20.40 -15.47 -5.15
N PRO A 36 -21.20 -14.50 -5.62
CA PRO A 36 -20.76 -13.44 -6.54
C PRO A 36 -20.11 -12.24 -5.83
N LEU A 37 -19.37 -12.47 -4.74
CA LEU A 37 -18.70 -11.39 -3.98
C LEU A 37 -17.21 -11.36 -4.34
N ASN A 38 -16.77 -10.21 -4.84
CA ASN A 38 -15.44 -10.00 -5.42
C ASN A 38 -14.35 -10.07 -4.32
N PRO A 39 -13.20 -10.74 -4.51
CA PRO A 39 -12.22 -11.01 -3.44
C PRO A 39 -11.52 -9.80 -2.79
N TRP A 40 -11.85 -8.58 -3.22
CA TRP A 40 -11.12 -7.34 -2.95
C TRP A 40 -11.94 -6.29 -2.18
N ILE A 41 -13.17 -6.65 -1.76
CA ILE A 41 -14.12 -5.76 -1.11
C ILE A 41 -13.92 -5.76 0.40
N CYS A 42 -14.04 -4.57 1.01
CA CYS A 42 -14.05 -4.36 2.45
C CYS A 42 -15.26 -5.05 3.13
N PRO A 43 -15.09 -5.99 4.08
CA PRO A 43 -16.20 -6.57 4.83
C PRO A 43 -16.88 -5.54 5.76
N GLN A 44 -18.11 -5.81 6.19
CA GLN A 44 -18.91 -4.87 7.00
C GLN A 44 -18.22 -4.55 8.33
N GLU A 45 -17.61 -5.57 8.95
CA GLU A 45 -16.78 -5.49 10.14
C GLU A 45 -15.58 -4.55 9.93
N GLY A 46 -14.98 -4.59 8.74
CA GLY A 46 -13.89 -3.70 8.34
C GLY A 46 -14.32 -2.24 8.16
N MET A 47 -15.51 -2.00 7.60
CA MET A 47 -16.10 -0.67 7.53
C MET A 47 -16.38 -0.12 8.94
N LEU A 48 -16.95 -0.95 9.83
CA LEU A 48 -17.21 -0.60 11.22
C LEU A 48 -15.92 -0.22 11.96
N GLN A 49 -14.86 -1.03 11.85
CA GLN A 49 -13.55 -0.74 12.43
C GLN A 49 -12.98 0.62 11.98
N HIS A 50 -13.13 0.97 10.70
CA HIS A 50 -12.70 2.26 10.19
C HIS A 50 -13.56 3.42 10.68
N TRP A 51 -14.87 3.23 10.78
CA TRP A 51 -15.80 4.22 11.35
C TRP A 51 -15.55 4.46 12.85
N GLU A 52 -15.28 3.42 13.63
CA GLU A 52 -14.83 3.50 15.03
C GLU A 52 -13.49 4.22 15.17
N LEU A 53 -12.52 3.94 14.29
CA LEU A 53 -11.29 4.72 14.21
C LEU A 53 -11.59 6.20 13.92
N GLY A 54 -12.55 6.49 13.03
CA GLY A 54 -12.97 7.85 12.70
C GLY A 54 -13.50 8.61 13.91
N GLN A 55 -14.37 7.97 14.70
CA GLN A 55 -14.88 8.54 15.95
C GLN A 55 -13.78 8.72 17.00
N ALA A 56 -12.87 7.77 17.15
CA ALA A 56 -11.74 7.89 18.09
C ALA A 56 -10.82 9.08 17.73
N LEU A 57 -10.61 9.32 16.42
CA LEU A 57 -9.89 10.49 15.92
C LEU A 57 -10.68 11.78 16.12
N ARG A 58 -12.01 11.78 15.92
CA ARG A 58 -12.88 12.94 16.22
C ARG A 58 -12.82 13.32 17.69
N GLN A 59 -12.84 12.34 18.59
CA GLN A 59 -12.70 12.57 20.04
C GLN A 59 -11.30 13.11 20.37
N ARG A 60 -10.23 12.52 19.83
CA ARG A 60 -8.84 12.96 20.06
C ARG A 60 -8.60 14.40 19.58
N TYR A 61 -9.25 14.83 18.49
CA TYR A 61 -9.01 16.13 17.86
C TYR A 61 -10.21 17.09 17.91
N HIS A 62 -11.11 16.92 18.87
CA HIS A 62 -12.34 17.74 18.97
C HIS A 62 -12.06 19.24 19.13
N ASP A 63 -11.01 19.61 19.87
CA ASP A 63 -10.56 21.01 20.06
C ASP A 63 -9.69 21.56 18.91
N PHE A 64 -9.20 20.68 18.03
CA PHE A 64 -8.24 21.03 16.97
C PHE A 64 -8.92 21.14 15.59
N LEU A 65 -9.84 20.22 15.30
CA LEU A 65 -10.64 20.17 14.09
C LEU A 65 -12.04 20.71 14.37
N ASN A 66 -12.52 21.56 13.47
CA ASN A 66 -13.92 22.01 13.49
C ASN A 66 -14.88 20.81 13.45
N THR A 67 -16.09 20.99 14.01
CA THR A 67 -17.13 19.96 13.97
C THR A 67 -17.57 19.65 12.54
N SER A 68 -17.76 20.70 11.74
CA SER A 68 -18.06 20.62 10.32
C SER A 68 -16.76 20.42 9.50
N TYR A 69 -16.83 19.71 8.38
CA TYR A 69 -15.69 19.48 7.49
C TYR A 69 -15.30 20.75 6.72
N HIS A 70 -14.00 21.07 6.66
CA HIS A 70 -13.48 22.16 5.83
C HIS A 70 -12.39 21.65 4.87
N ARG A 71 -12.59 21.85 3.56
CA ARG A 71 -11.68 21.35 2.51
C ARG A 71 -10.26 21.96 2.52
N GLN A 72 -10.06 23.05 3.24
CA GLN A 72 -8.76 23.67 3.46
C GLN A 72 -8.03 23.09 4.67
N GLU A 73 -8.76 22.44 5.60
CA GLU A 73 -8.20 21.89 6.84
C GLU A 73 -7.90 20.40 6.74
N VAL A 74 -8.51 19.68 5.80
CA VAL A 74 -8.39 18.22 5.69
C VAL A 74 -8.09 17.81 4.26
N TYR A 75 -7.04 17.00 4.08
CA TYR A 75 -6.71 16.34 2.82
C TYR A 75 -6.53 14.84 3.03
N VAL A 76 -7.11 14.04 2.14
CA VAL A 76 -7.13 12.58 2.23
C VAL A 76 -6.57 11.99 0.95
N ARG A 77 -5.60 11.07 1.09
CA ARG A 77 -5.07 10.28 -0.01
C ARG A 77 -5.18 8.80 0.31
N SER A 78 -5.64 8.01 -0.65
CA SER A 78 -5.65 6.54 -0.59
C SER A 78 -4.73 5.96 -1.65
N THR A 79 -4.25 4.74 -1.46
CA THR A 79 -3.88 3.90 -2.61
C THR A 79 -5.12 3.52 -3.42
N ASP A 80 -4.92 3.17 -4.68
CA ASP A 80 -5.98 2.83 -5.64
C ASP A 80 -6.43 1.37 -5.49
N PHE A 81 -7.04 1.05 -4.36
CA PHE A 81 -7.70 -0.25 -4.11
C PHE A 81 -9.03 -0.02 -3.41
N ASP A 82 -10.07 -0.78 -3.78
CA ASP A 82 -11.41 -0.69 -3.18
C ASP A 82 -11.35 -0.70 -1.65
N ARG A 83 -10.65 -1.67 -1.05
CA ARG A 83 -10.50 -1.76 0.42
C ARG A 83 -9.91 -0.52 1.07
N THR A 84 -8.99 0.22 0.43
CA THR A 84 -8.37 1.41 1.02
C THR A 84 -9.21 2.66 0.81
N LEU A 85 -9.87 2.78 -0.34
CA LEU A 85 -10.84 3.85 -0.62
C LEU A 85 -12.05 3.73 0.33
N MET A 86 -12.69 2.57 0.39
CA MET A 86 -13.83 2.31 1.30
C MET A 86 -13.46 2.48 2.78
N SER A 87 -12.24 2.09 3.16
CA SER A 87 -11.71 2.33 4.53
C SER A 87 -11.57 3.82 4.85
N ALA A 88 -11.16 4.65 3.87
CA ALA A 88 -11.12 6.09 4.03
C ALA A 88 -12.53 6.70 4.12
N GLU A 89 -13.47 6.25 3.27
CA GLU A 89 -14.87 6.69 3.30
C GLU A 89 -15.54 6.41 4.65
N ALA A 90 -15.42 5.18 5.15
CA ALA A 90 -15.98 4.78 6.45
C ALA A 90 -15.32 5.55 7.62
N ASN A 91 -14.01 5.80 7.54
CA ASN A 91 -13.30 6.59 8.54
C ASN A 91 -13.77 8.06 8.56
N LEU A 92 -13.93 8.67 7.39
CA LEU A 92 -14.42 10.04 7.27
C LEU A 92 -15.87 10.19 7.70
N ALA A 93 -16.70 9.16 7.49
CA ALA A 93 -18.07 9.11 8.01
C ALA A 93 -18.13 9.10 9.55
N GLY A 94 -17.14 8.51 10.22
CA GLY A 94 -17.00 8.55 11.69
C GLY A 94 -16.34 9.83 12.20
N LEU A 95 -15.46 10.44 11.40
CA LEU A 95 -14.70 11.64 11.76
C LEU A 95 -15.50 12.95 11.56
N PHE A 96 -16.30 13.04 10.49
CA PHE A 96 -17.06 14.24 10.10
C PHE A 96 -18.55 13.95 9.82
N PRO A 97 -19.32 13.45 10.80
CA PRO A 97 -20.77 13.36 10.67
C PRO A 97 -21.37 14.75 10.39
N PRO A 98 -22.24 14.92 9.37
CA PRO A 98 -22.69 16.24 8.94
C PRO A 98 -23.65 16.87 9.95
N ASP A 99 -23.35 18.12 10.32
CA ASP A 99 -24.20 18.97 11.16
C ASP A 99 -24.72 20.20 10.39
N GLY A 100 -25.73 20.85 10.97
CA GLY A 100 -26.31 22.10 10.47
C GLY A 100 -26.46 22.18 8.95
N MET A 101 -25.73 23.10 8.33
CA MET A 101 -25.76 23.39 6.88
C MET A 101 -25.04 22.34 6.00
N GLN A 102 -24.22 21.45 6.57
CA GLN A 102 -23.56 20.37 5.81
C GLN A 102 -24.47 19.16 5.60
N ARG A 103 -25.58 19.07 6.34
CA ARG A 103 -26.57 18.01 6.20
C ARG A 103 -27.45 18.22 4.97
N PHE A 104 -26.92 17.87 3.80
CA PHE A 104 -27.61 18.02 2.51
C PHE A 104 -28.91 17.19 2.39
N ASN A 105 -29.09 16.16 3.23
CA ASN A 105 -30.30 15.36 3.30
C ASN A 105 -30.60 15.01 4.77
N PRO A 106 -31.80 15.31 5.32
CA PRO A 106 -32.12 15.05 6.72
C PRO A 106 -32.11 13.55 7.08
N ASN A 107 -32.32 12.65 6.13
CA ASN A 107 -32.36 11.21 6.38
C ASN A 107 -30.98 10.52 6.27
N ILE A 108 -29.91 11.27 5.97
CA ILE A 108 -28.56 10.74 5.75
C ILE A 108 -27.58 11.43 6.71
N SER A 109 -26.97 10.67 7.60
CA SER A 109 -25.95 11.14 8.56
C SER A 109 -24.52 10.98 8.00
N TRP A 110 -24.35 11.25 6.71
CA TRP A 110 -23.10 11.14 5.96
C TRP A 110 -22.97 12.30 4.98
N GLN A 111 -21.74 12.71 4.67
CA GLN A 111 -21.45 13.71 3.63
C GLN A 111 -20.28 13.26 2.74
N PRO A 112 -20.28 13.62 1.44
CA PRO A 112 -19.18 13.31 0.55
C PRO A 112 -17.94 14.15 0.89
N ILE A 113 -16.85 13.48 1.26
CA ILE A 113 -15.54 14.11 1.47
C ILE A 113 -14.55 13.56 0.41
N PRO A 114 -13.86 14.41 -0.37
CA PRO A 114 -12.95 13.94 -1.41
C PRO A 114 -11.80 13.09 -0.88
N ILE A 115 -11.59 11.93 -1.50
CA ILE A 115 -10.44 11.06 -1.31
C ILE A 115 -9.64 11.08 -2.60
N HIS A 116 -8.37 11.48 -2.53
CA HIS A 116 -7.49 11.54 -3.68
C HIS A 116 -6.74 10.21 -3.85
N THR A 117 -6.49 9.79 -5.09
CA THR A 117 -5.64 8.61 -5.37
C THR A 117 -4.83 8.81 -6.64
N VAL A 118 -3.94 7.87 -6.94
CA VAL A 118 -3.19 7.75 -8.19
C VAL A 118 -3.17 6.27 -8.59
N PRO A 119 -3.11 5.92 -9.89
CA PRO A 119 -3.15 4.53 -10.34
C PRO A 119 -2.11 3.63 -9.64
N ILE A 120 -2.45 2.36 -9.40
CA ILE A 120 -1.58 1.38 -8.69
C ILE A 120 -0.16 1.29 -9.28
N ALA A 121 -0.01 1.46 -10.61
CA ALA A 121 1.28 1.42 -11.31
C ALA A 121 2.12 2.70 -11.12
N GLU A 122 1.48 3.82 -10.78
CA GLU A 122 2.07 5.16 -10.63
C GLU A 122 2.25 5.57 -9.17
N ASP A 123 1.68 4.84 -8.19
CA ASP A 123 1.92 5.13 -6.78
C ASP A 123 3.40 4.94 -6.42
N ARG A 124 4.00 6.01 -5.90
CA ARG A 124 5.40 6.07 -5.43
C ARG A 124 5.49 6.56 -3.98
N LEU A 125 4.44 6.42 -3.18
CA LEU A 125 4.35 7.03 -1.84
C LEU A 125 3.70 6.16 -0.77
N LEU A 126 2.65 5.41 -1.09
CA LEU A 126 1.88 4.61 -0.11
C LEU A 126 1.84 3.12 -0.45
N LYS A 127 2.04 2.72 -1.71
CA LYS A 127 2.05 1.31 -2.11
C LYS A 127 3.46 0.71 -1.95
N PHE A 128 3.70 0.04 -0.81
CA PHE A 128 4.97 -0.63 -0.53
C PHE A 128 4.89 -2.16 -0.77
N PRO A 129 5.98 -2.81 -1.25
CA PRO A 129 7.27 -2.20 -1.61
C PRO A 129 7.20 -1.39 -2.92
N LEU A 130 8.00 -0.33 -2.98
CA LEU A 130 8.21 0.51 -4.15
C LEU A 130 9.07 -0.23 -5.18
N GLY A 131 8.70 -0.11 -6.46
CA GLY A 131 9.46 -0.66 -7.57
C GLY A 131 9.06 -0.06 -8.93
N PRO A 132 9.80 -0.37 -10.01
CA PRO A 132 11.03 -1.18 -10.00
C PRO A 132 12.20 -0.47 -9.31
N CYS A 133 13.03 -1.22 -8.57
CA CYS A 133 14.18 -0.67 -7.85
C CYS A 133 15.31 -1.72 -7.74
N PRO A 134 16.20 -1.82 -8.74
CA PRO A 134 17.24 -2.86 -8.79
C PRO A 134 18.14 -2.95 -7.55
N ARG A 135 18.52 -1.82 -6.94
CA ARG A 135 19.31 -1.84 -5.69
C ARG A 135 18.54 -2.47 -4.52
N PHE A 136 17.23 -2.25 -4.43
CA PHE A 136 16.40 -2.90 -3.40
C PHE A 136 16.30 -4.41 -3.64
N GLU A 137 16.13 -4.85 -4.90
CA GLU A 137 16.16 -6.28 -5.26
C GLU A 137 17.52 -6.94 -4.93
N GLN A 138 18.63 -6.21 -5.14
CA GLN A 138 19.96 -6.64 -4.70
C GLN A 138 20.05 -6.78 -3.17
N LEU A 139 19.57 -5.78 -2.41
CA LEU A 139 19.53 -5.85 -0.95
C LEU A 139 18.69 -7.04 -0.44
N GLN A 140 17.59 -7.38 -1.10
CA GLN A 140 16.81 -8.58 -0.77
C GLN A 140 17.63 -9.86 -1.02
N ASN A 141 18.36 -9.95 -2.14
CA ASN A 141 19.28 -11.05 -2.42
C ASN A 141 20.44 -11.16 -1.41
N GLU A 142 20.98 -10.03 -0.95
CA GLU A 142 22.01 -9.98 0.07
C GLU A 142 21.44 -10.39 1.44
N THR A 143 20.21 -10.00 1.75
CA THR A 143 19.48 -10.44 2.96
C THR A 143 19.30 -11.96 3.01
N ARG A 144 18.96 -12.60 1.88
CA ARG A 144 18.85 -14.06 1.78
C ARG A 144 20.15 -14.79 2.15
N ARG A 145 21.31 -14.15 2.01
CA ARG A 145 22.63 -14.72 2.35
C ARG A 145 23.03 -14.54 3.82
N THR A 146 22.25 -13.78 4.60
CA THR A 146 22.55 -13.57 6.03
C THR A 146 22.34 -14.84 6.86
N PRO A 147 23.10 -15.03 7.96
CA PRO A 147 22.87 -16.13 8.90
C PRO A 147 21.46 -16.13 9.51
N GLU A 148 20.84 -14.96 9.73
CA GLU A 148 19.47 -14.86 10.28
C GLU A 148 18.45 -15.48 9.29
N TYR A 149 18.53 -15.14 8.01
CA TYR A 149 17.65 -15.73 6.98
C TYR A 149 17.93 -17.22 6.75
N GLN A 150 19.19 -17.61 6.63
CA GLN A 150 19.57 -19.00 6.39
C GLN A 150 19.13 -19.91 7.56
N ASN A 151 19.31 -19.47 8.80
CA ASN A 151 18.85 -20.23 9.97
C ASN A 151 17.33 -20.37 10.02
N GLU A 152 16.57 -19.29 9.78
CA GLU A 152 15.10 -19.37 9.74
C GLU A 152 14.63 -20.29 8.61
N SER A 153 15.31 -20.28 7.46
CA SER A 153 14.99 -21.16 6.33
C SER A 153 15.24 -22.63 6.66
N ILE A 154 16.39 -22.96 7.27
CA ILE A 154 16.74 -24.32 7.68
C ILE A 154 15.78 -24.85 8.76
N GLN A 155 15.46 -24.02 9.78
CA GLN A 155 14.56 -24.42 10.87
C GLN A 155 13.11 -24.64 10.42
N ASN A 156 12.70 -24.04 9.30
CA ASN A 156 11.33 -24.12 8.79
C ASN A 156 11.17 -24.90 7.49
N ALA A 157 12.23 -25.43 6.87
CA ALA A 157 12.18 -26.16 5.61
C ALA A 157 11.07 -27.24 5.58
N GLN A 158 11.13 -28.22 6.49
CA GLN A 158 10.11 -29.29 6.59
C GLN A 158 8.68 -28.78 6.84
N PHE A 159 8.54 -27.61 7.47
CA PHE A 159 7.23 -27.00 7.70
C PHE A 159 6.71 -26.31 6.44
N LEU A 160 7.56 -25.61 5.70
CA LEU A 160 7.23 -25.04 4.40
C LEU A 160 6.91 -26.14 3.39
N ASP A 161 7.66 -27.25 3.37
CA ASP A 161 7.39 -28.42 2.52
C ASP A 161 6.00 -29.02 2.83
N MET A 162 5.63 -29.14 4.11
CA MET A 162 4.31 -29.60 4.52
C MET A 162 3.21 -28.64 4.04
N VAL A 163 3.35 -27.34 4.28
CA VAL A 163 2.35 -26.35 3.85
C VAL A 163 2.27 -26.27 2.33
N ALA A 164 3.37 -26.42 1.60
CA ALA A 164 3.40 -26.49 0.14
C ALA A 164 2.59 -27.69 -0.38
N ASN A 165 2.77 -28.87 0.21
CA ASN A 165 2.01 -30.08 -0.13
C ASN A 165 0.51 -29.95 0.18
N GLU A 166 0.15 -29.39 1.33
CA GLU A 166 -1.24 -29.20 1.77
C GLU A 166 -1.98 -28.10 0.98
N THR A 167 -1.26 -27.12 0.41
CA THR A 167 -1.83 -26.01 -0.39
C THR A 167 -1.72 -26.22 -1.89
N GLY A 168 -0.87 -27.14 -2.36
CA GLY A 168 -0.52 -27.33 -3.77
C GLY A 168 0.39 -26.23 -4.34
N LEU A 169 0.97 -25.37 -3.50
CA LEU A 169 1.86 -24.28 -3.94
C LEU A 169 3.28 -24.79 -4.19
N THR A 170 3.81 -24.57 -5.40
CA THR A 170 5.11 -25.09 -5.84
C THR A 170 6.32 -24.21 -5.47
N ASP A 171 6.11 -22.98 -4.99
CA ASP A 171 7.16 -22.00 -4.66
C ASP A 171 6.84 -21.28 -3.34
N LEU A 172 6.70 -22.08 -2.27
CA LEU A 172 6.44 -21.59 -0.93
C LEU A 172 7.75 -21.32 -0.19
N THR A 173 8.03 -20.06 0.07
CA THR A 173 9.25 -19.59 0.75
C THR A 173 8.89 -18.80 2.01
N LEU A 174 9.89 -18.42 2.83
CA LEU A 174 9.71 -17.47 3.94
C LEU A 174 9.11 -16.13 3.50
N GLU A 175 9.14 -15.83 2.20
CA GLU A 175 8.75 -14.56 1.60
C GLU A 175 7.34 -14.61 0.98
N THR A 176 6.83 -15.82 0.70
CA THR A 176 5.50 -16.06 0.11
C THR A 176 4.53 -16.74 1.08
N VAL A 177 5.02 -17.35 2.17
CA VAL A 177 4.21 -18.03 3.21
C VAL A 177 3.20 -17.12 3.92
N TRP A 178 3.41 -15.80 3.89
CA TRP A 178 2.43 -14.85 4.44
C TRP A 178 1.08 -14.88 3.69
N ASN A 179 1.05 -15.23 2.40
CA ASN A 179 -0.20 -15.36 1.65
C ASN A 179 -1.08 -16.45 2.29
N VAL A 180 -0.50 -17.63 2.54
CA VAL A 180 -1.19 -18.76 3.19
C VAL A 180 -1.70 -18.37 4.58
N TYR A 181 -0.90 -17.62 5.35
CA TYR A 181 -1.36 -17.10 6.63
C TYR A 181 -2.53 -16.12 6.50
N ASP A 182 -2.47 -15.16 5.57
CA ASP A 182 -3.50 -14.13 5.40
C ASP A 182 -4.83 -14.74 4.93
N THR A 183 -4.81 -15.68 3.97
CA THR A 183 -6.00 -16.43 3.54
C THR A 183 -6.64 -17.16 4.71
N LEU A 184 -5.89 -18.02 5.44
CA LEU A 184 -6.42 -18.77 6.59
C LEU A 184 -6.86 -17.87 7.74
N PHE A 185 -6.16 -16.76 7.99
CA PHE A 185 -6.53 -15.78 9.01
C PHE A 185 -7.85 -15.07 8.65
N CYS A 186 -8.04 -14.73 7.37
CA CYS A 186 -9.30 -14.17 6.87
C CYS A 186 -10.43 -15.20 6.98
N GLU A 187 -10.22 -16.45 6.57
CA GLU A 187 -11.20 -17.53 6.71
C GLU A 187 -11.63 -17.73 8.18
N GLN A 188 -10.65 -17.82 9.09
CA GLN A 188 -10.88 -17.96 10.53
C GLN A 188 -11.65 -16.77 11.11
N THR A 189 -11.29 -15.54 10.72
CA THR A 189 -11.92 -14.29 11.19
C THR A 189 -13.39 -14.22 10.79
N HIS A 190 -13.76 -14.77 9.63
CA HIS A 190 -15.15 -14.83 9.16
C HIS A 190 -15.87 -16.13 9.55
N GLY A 191 -15.33 -16.90 10.50
CA GLY A 191 -15.97 -18.11 11.04
C GLY A 191 -16.04 -19.29 10.07
N LEU A 192 -15.21 -19.31 9.02
CA LEU A 192 -15.12 -20.46 8.12
C LEU A 192 -14.32 -21.60 8.77
N VAL A 193 -14.64 -22.84 8.39
CA VAL A 193 -13.94 -24.03 8.88
C VAL A 193 -12.62 -24.16 8.14
N LEU A 194 -11.51 -23.98 8.87
CA LEU A 194 -10.17 -24.17 8.34
C LEU A 194 -9.91 -25.64 7.96
N PRO A 195 -9.03 -25.92 6.98
CA PRO A 195 -8.64 -27.29 6.64
C PRO A 195 -7.94 -27.99 7.82
N PRO A 196 -8.00 -29.33 7.94
CA PRO A 196 -7.53 -30.05 9.14
C PRO A 196 -6.05 -29.82 9.50
N TRP A 197 -5.19 -29.54 8.53
CA TRP A 197 -3.76 -29.26 8.73
C TRP A 197 -3.50 -27.87 9.34
N ALA A 198 -4.44 -26.91 9.19
CA ALA A 198 -4.36 -25.54 9.71
C ALA A 198 -4.72 -25.46 11.20
N SER A 199 -4.11 -26.34 12.00
CA SER A 199 -4.26 -26.36 13.46
C SER A 199 -3.87 -25.03 14.13
N PRO A 200 -4.27 -24.76 15.38
CA PRO A 200 -3.83 -23.57 16.12
C PRO A 200 -2.30 -23.43 16.21
N GLN A 201 -1.56 -24.55 16.26
CA GLN A 201 -0.10 -24.56 16.24
C GLN A 201 0.46 -24.20 14.87
N THR A 202 -0.15 -24.72 13.79
CA THR A 202 0.16 -24.37 12.40
C THR A 202 -0.05 -22.87 12.18
N MET A 203 -1.21 -22.34 12.57
CA MET A 203 -1.55 -20.92 12.48
C MET A 203 -0.59 -20.04 13.27
N GLN A 204 -0.20 -20.44 14.49
CA GLN A 204 0.81 -19.71 15.26
C GLN A 204 2.18 -19.69 14.56
N ARG A 205 2.60 -20.80 13.93
CA ARG A 205 3.89 -20.87 13.21
C ARG A 205 3.84 -20.05 11.92
N LEU A 206 2.77 -20.16 11.14
CA LEU A 206 2.52 -19.31 9.97
C LEU A 206 2.55 -17.81 10.34
N SER A 207 1.91 -17.42 11.45
CA SER A 207 1.92 -16.04 11.97
C SER A 207 3.35 -15.53 12.23
N ARG A 208 4.22 -16.35 12.84
CA ARG A 208 5.64 -16.01 13.09
C ARG A 208 6.44 -15.87 11.79
N LEU A 209 6.26 -16.79 10.83
CA LEU A 209 6.96 -16.71 9.53
C LEU A 209 6.49 -15.53 8.70
N LYS A 210 5.20 -15.20 8.79
CA LYS A 210 4.67 -13.95 8.26
C LYS A 210 5.37 -12.76 8.94
N ASP A 211 5.50 -12.71 10.27
CA ASP A 211 6.15 -11.57 10.95
C ASP A 211 7.63 -11.45 10.55
N PHE A 212 8.30 -12.58 10.33
CA PHE A 212 9.62 -12.65 9.74
C PHE A 212 9.68 -12.09 8.31
N SER A 213 8.70 -12.39 7.44
CA SER A 213 8.69 -11.90 6.04
C SER A 213 8.68 -10.37 5.96
N PHE A 214 7.98 -9.70 6.87
CA PHE A 214 8.00 -8.23 7.00
C PHE A 214 9.37 -7.70 7.47
N ARG A 215 10.03 -8.38 8.43
CA ARG A 215 11.40 -8.03 8.85
C ARG A 215 12.41 -8.26 7.72
N PHE A 216 12.28 -9.34 6.97
CA PHE A 216 13.07 -9.61 5.76
C PHE A 216 12.90 -8.51 4.70
N LEU A 217 11.67 -8.05 4.47
CA LEU A 217 11.39 -7.06 3.43
C LEU A 217 12.00 -5.68 3.72
N PHE A 218 12.02 -5.23 4.98
CA PHE A 218 12.41 -3.86 5.32
C PHE A 218 13.63 -3.73 6.25
N GLY A 219 14.16 -4.84 6.77
CA GLY A 219 15.33 -4.87 7.67
C GLY A 219 16.15 -6.15 7.52
N ILE A 220 16.61 -6.71 8.64
CA ILE A 220 17.62 -7.80 8.78
C ILE A 220 19.01 -7.40 8.26
N TYR A 221 19.10 -6.95 7.01
CA TYR A 221 20.33 -6.50 6.36
C TYR A 221 20.14 -5.10 5.80
N GLU A 222 21.11 -4.21 6.04
CA GLU A 222 21.14 -2.82 5.58
C GLU A 222 19.79 -2.07 5.72
N GLN A 223 19.17 -2.18 6.92
CA GLN A 223 17.85 -1.58 7.20
C GLN A 223 17.80 -0.08 6.86
N ALA A 224 18.89 0.66 7.10
CA ALA A 224 18.97 2.08 6.75
C ALA A 224 18.90 2.31 5.23
N GLU A 225 19.61 1.51 4.43
CA GLU A 225 19.56 1.63 2.96
C GLU A 225 18.21 1.17 2.41
N LYS A 226 17.68 0.04 2.91
CA LYS A 226 16.31 -0.39 2.61
C LYS A 226 15.28 0.67 2.94
N ALA A 227 15.41 1.36 4.07
CA ALA A 227 14.54 2.46 4.45
C ALA A 227 14.60 3.60 3.43
N ARG A 228 15.78 4.04 2.99
CA ARG A 228 15.93 5.07 1.94
C ARG A 228 15.19 4.70 0.65
N LEU A 229 15.25 3.44 0.25
CA LEU A 229 14.58 2.92 -0.96
C LEU A 229 13.08 2.60 -0.75
N GLN A 230 12.60 2.59 0.49
CA GLN A 230 11.24 2.20 0.86
C GLN A 230 10.59 3.27 1.78
N GLY A 231 10.32 2.95 3.06
CA GLY A 231 9.53 3.81 3.96
C GLY A 231 10.08 5.22 4.18
N GLY A 232 11.37 5.42 3.94
CA GLY A 232 12.04 6.71 3.87
C GLY A 232 11.43 7.68 2.85
N VAL A 233 10.82 7.18 1.77
CA VAL A 233 10.09 8.02 0.79
C VAL A 233 8.84 8.65 1.41
N LEU A 234 8.06 7.87 2.18
CA LEU A 234 6.91 8.39 2.90
C LEU A 234 7.34 9.31 4.05
N LEU A 235 8.41 8.94 4.76
CA LEU A 235 9.01 9.78 5.80
C LEU A 235 9.52 11.11 5.23
N ALA A 236 10.08 11.15 4.03
CA ALA A 236 10.49 12.37 3.34
C ALA A 236 9.30 13.32 3.12
N GLN A 237 8.16 12.79 2.69
CA GLN A 237 6.93 13.58 2.51
C GLN A 237 6.37 14.07 3.86
N ILE A 238 6.42 13.26 4.91
CA ILE A 238 6.01 13.65 6.27
C ILE A 238 6.92 14.77 6.79
N ARG A 239 8.25 14.61 6.73
CA ARG A 239 9.25 15.65 7.10
C ARG A 239 8.98 16.95 6.35
N LYS A 240 8.78 16.89 5.03
CA LYS A 240 8.46 18.05 4.19
C LYS A 240 7.18 18.77 4.66
N ASN A 241 6.12 18.02 4.98
CA ASN A 241 4.88 18.60 5.47
C ASN A 241 5.08 19.29 6.85
N LEU A 242 5.73 18.60 7.80
CA LEU A 242 6.05 19.13 9.13
C LEU A 242 6.84 20.45 9.04
N THR A 243 7.87 20.49 8.19
CA THR A 243 8.67 21.71 7.95
C THR A 243 7.81 22.83 7.35
N LEU A 244 6.99 22.55 6.33
CA LEU A 244 6.17 23.57 5.66
C LEU A 244 5.11 24.20 6.58
N VAL A 245 4.53 23.43 7.51
CA VAL A 245 3.65 23.95 8.57
C VAL A 245 4.43 24.87 9.51
N ALA A 246 5.62 24.43 9.94
CA ALA A 246 6.45 25.18 10.88
C ALA A 246 7.01 26.50 10.30
N THR A 247 7.12 26.64 8.97
CA THR A 247 7.79 27.79 8.36
C THR A 247 6.87 28.81 7.66
N THR A 248 5.90 28.40 6.82
CA THR A 248 5.42 29.35 5.78
C THR A 248 4.05 29.12 5.13
N SER A 249 3.24 28.12 5.48
CA SER A 249 2.01 27.87 4.69
C SER A 249 0.77 27.36 5.44
N PRO A 250 -0.44 27.73 4.97
CA PRO A 250 -1.69 27.09 5.36
C PRO A 250 -1.78 25.71 4.69
N LEU A 251 -1.04 24.74 5.22
CA LEU A 251 -1.28 23.33 4.95
C LEU A 251 -2.56 22.86 5.67
N PRO A 252 -3.22 21.80 5.17
CA PRO A 252 -4.34 21.19 5.87
C PRO A 252 -3.91 20.74 7.27
N LYS A 253 -4.67 21.14 8.30
CA LYS A 253 -4.53 20.71 9.69
C LYS A 253 -4.37 19.19 9.85
N LEU A 254 -5.07 18.40 9.02
CA LEU A 254 -5.05 16.95 9.01
C LEU A 254 -4.73 16.42 7.60
N LEU A 255 -3.70 15.57 7.50
CA LEU A 255 -3.50 14.67 6.36
C LEU A 255 -3.86 13.23 6.75
N VAL A 256 -4.66 12.56 5.93
CA VAL A 256 -4.98 11.13 6.10
C VAL A 256 -4.45 10.33 4.91
N TYR A 257 -3.70 9.29 5.20
CA TYR A 257 -3.15 8.33 4.25
C TYR A 257 -3.75 6.93 4.49
N SER A 258 -4.69 6.52 3.65
CA SER A 258 -5.24 5.16 3.66
C SER A 258 -4.38 4.25 2.77
N ALA A 259 -3.77 3.21 3.35
CA ALA A 259 -2.65 2.52 2.69
C ALA A 259 -2.64 1.02 3.00
N HIS A 260 -1.54 0.43 3.45
CA HIS A 260 -1.42 -1.01 3.73
C HIS A 260 -0.63 -1.26 5.02
N ASP A 261 -0.61 -2.50 5.50
CA ASP A 261 0.33 -2.89 6.56
C ASP A 261 1.77 -2.79 6.08
N THR A 262 2.07 -3.16 4.83
CA THR A 262 3.40 -2.92 4.24
C THR A 262 3.81 -1.44 4.34
N THR A 263 2.88 -0.50 4.21
CA THR A 263 3.10 0.94 4.41
C THR A 263 3.45 1.28 5.86
N LEU A 264 2.69 0.75 6.82
CA LEU A 264 2.94 0.95 8.24
C LEU A 264 4.29 0.36 8.67
N VAL A 265 4.59 -0.87 8.24
CA VAL A 265 5.86 -1.53 8.54
C VAL A 265 7.02 -0.78 7.89
N ALA A 266 6.94 -0.44 6.60
CA ALA A 266 8.01 0.30 5.93
C ALA A 266 8.33 1.62 6.64
N LEU A 267 7.29 2.38 7.03
CA LEU A 267 7.45 3.64 7.76
C LEU A 267 8.02 3.44 9.17
N GLN A 268 7.50 2.47 9.93
CA GLN A 268 7.98 2.18 11.29
C GLN A 268 9.40 1.58 11.31
N MET A 269 9.80 0.84 10.28
CA MET A 269 11.17 0.33 10.10
C MET A 269 12.13 1.46 9.71
N ALA A 270 11.69 2.41 8.88
CA ALA A 270 12.48 3.61 8.56
C ALA A 270 12.69 4.52 9.79
N LEU A 271 11.69 4.60 10.68
CA LEU A 271 11.76 5.33 11.94
C LEU A 271 12.43 4.54 13.08
N ASP A 272 12.75 3.26 12.87
CA ASP A 272 13.26 2.32 13.87
C ASP A 272 12.38 2.23 15.15
N VAL A 273 11.06 2.18 14.94
CA VAL A 273 10.01 2.04 15.99
C VAL A 273 9.04 0.88 15.73
N TYR A 274 9.38 -0.03 14.81
CA TYR A 274 8.56 -1.21 14.51
C TYR A 274 8.64 -2.25 15.64
N ASN A 275 7.48 -2.77 16.06
CA ASN A 275 7.38 -3.71 17.19
C ASN A 275 7.57 -5.20 16.79
N GLY A 276 7.95 -5.47 15.55
CA GLY A 276 8.17 -6.82 15.03
C GLY A 276 6.91 -7.56 14.54
N LYS A 277 5.70 -7.00 14.69
CA LYS A 277 4.42 -7.68 14.42
C LYS A 277 3.57 -6.98 13.36
N GLN A 278 2.72 -7.73 12.64
CA GLN A 278 1.71 -7.10 11.77
C GLN A 278 0.89 -6.07 12.53
N ALA A 279 0.59 -4.97 11.84
CA ALA A 279 -0.51 -4.11 12.22
C ALA A 279 -1.86 -4.86 12.02
N PRO A 280 -2.72 -4.96 13.05
CA PRO A 280 -4.12 -5.34 12.90
C PRO A 280 -4.89 -4.40 11.96
N TYR A 281 -6.07 -4.81 11.46
CA TYR A 281 -6.93 -3.94 10.66
C TYR A 281 -7.33 -2.66 11.41
N ALA A 282 -7.55 -1.56 10.67
CA ALA A 282 -7.76 -0.21 11.21
C ALA A 282 -6.66 0.30 12.17
N SER A 283 -5.47 -0.32 12.17
CA SER A 283 -4.31 0.23 12.87
C SER A 283 -3.87 1.55 12.26
N CYS A 284 -3.40 2.46 13.10
CA CYS A 284 -3.17 3.86 12.75
C CYS A 284 -1.84 4.35 13.35
N HIS A 285 -0.90 4.77 12.50
CA HIS A 285 0.29 5.52 12.91
C HIS A 285 -0.03 7.02 12.82
N ILE A 286 0.21 7.74 13.90
CA ILE A 286 -0.12 9.15 14.08
C ILE A 286 1.16 9.97 14.26
N PHE A 287 1.32 11.06 13.50
CA PHE A 287 2.31 12.12 13.75
C PHE A 287 1.60 13.36 14.23
N GLU A 288 2.18 14.01 15.24
CA GLU A 288 1.59 15.15 15.91
C GLU A 288 2.60 16.29 16.03
N LEU A 289 2.45 17.34 15.23
CA LEU A 289 3.25 18.56 15.34
C LEU A 289 2.63 19.47 16.40
N TYR A 290 3.42 19.82 17.41
CA TYR A 290 3.11 20.78 18.45
C TYR A 290 3.93 22.05 18.26
N GLN A 291 3.29 23.20 18.48
CA GLN A 291 3.99 24.46 18.70
C GLN A 291 4.12 24.67 20.22
N GLU A 292 5.34 24.86 20.71
CA GLU A 292 5.63 25.09 22.11
C GLU A 292 5.53 26.59 22.45
N ASP A 293 5.40 26.93 23.74
CA ASP A 293 5.34 28.33 24.22
C ASP A 293 6.56 29.19 23.82
N THR A 294 7.68 28.55 23.45
CA THR A 294 8.89 29.21 22.94
C THR A 294 8.81 29.61 21.47
N GLY A 295 7.71 29.28 20.77
CA GLY A 295 7.55 29.41 19.32
C GLY A 295 8.22 28.30 18.50
N ASN A 296 9.03 27.45 19.13
CA ASN A 296 9.62 26.26 18.50
C ASN A 296 8.58 25.15 18.30
N PHE A 297 8.93 24.15 17.50
CA PHE A 297 8.06 23.01 17.20
C PHE A 297 8.64 21.69 17.71
N SER A 298 7.75 20.76 18.07
CA SER A 298 8.08 19.39 18.43
C SER A 298 7.14 18.39 17.72
N VAL A 299 7.58 17.14 17.62
CA VAL A 299 6.87 16.02 17.00
C VAL A 299 6.68 14.93 18.05
N GLU A 300 5.43 14.51 18.25
CA GLU A 300 5.08 13.29 18.97
C GLU A 300 4.55 12.25 17.96
N MET A 301 4.78 10.97 18.25
CA MET A 301 4.34 9.86 17.40
C MET A 301 3.55 8.84 18.23
N TYR A 302 2.52 8.26 17.63
CA TYR A 302 1.73 7.21 18.28
C TYR A 302 1.34 6.08 17.33
N PHE A 303 1.07 4.91 17.90
CA PHE A 303 0.49 3.77 17.20
C PHE A 303 -0.77 3.27 17.90
N ARG A 304 -1.93 3.42 17.25
CA ARG A 304 -3.18 2.78 17.68
C ARG A 304 -3.31 1.46 16.94
N ASN A 305 -3.13 0.36 17.64
CA ASN A 305 -3.28 -1.01 17.13
C ASN A 305 -4.33 -1.85 17.90
N GLU A 306 -5.01 -1.24 18.87
CA GLU A 306 -6.09 -1.84 19.66
C GLU A 306 -7.24 -0.84 19.78
N THR A 307 -8.49 -1.29 19.58
CA THR A 307 -9.64 -0.38 19.55
C THR A 307 -9.96 0.24 20.91
N THR A 308 -9.82 -0.54 21.98
CA THR A 308 -10.25 -0.22 23.35
C THR A 308 -9.20 0.47 24.22
N LYS A 309 -8.00 0.73 23.69
CA LYS A 309 -6.90 1.38 24.40
C LYS A 309 -6.54 2.72 23.77
N ALA A 310 -5.90 3.58 24.56
CA ALA A 310 -5.24 4.77 24.05
C ALA A 310 -4.11 4.38 23.07
N PRO A 311 -3.81 5.20 22.05
CA PRO A 311 -2.67 4.96 21.17
C PRO A 311 -1.35 4.86 21.95
N TRP A 312 -0.52 3.88 21.62
CA TRP A 312 0.79 3.70 22.25
C TRP A 312 1.75 4.81 21.83
N PRO A 313 2.46 5.47 22.75
CA PRO A 313 3.50 6.44 22.39
C PRO A 313 4.67 5.73 21.68
N LEU A 314 5.14 6.31 20.57
CA LEU A 314 6.34 5.88 19.87
C LEU A 314 7.45 6.90 20.11
N ILE A 315 8.64 6.42 20.47
CA ILE A 315 9.81 7.26 20.77
C ILE A 315 10.84 7.02 19.68
N LEU A 316 11.19 8.07 18.92
CA LEU A 316 12.27 8.00 17.94
C LEU A 316 13.60 7.74 18.67
N PRO A 317 14.41 6.73 18.28
CA PRO A 317 15.68 6.48 18.93
C PRO A 317 16.59 7.72 18.95
N GLY A 318 17.12 8.05 20.14
CA GLY A 318 17.93 9.26 20.36
C GLY A 318 17.13 10.56 20.53
N CYS A 319 15.80 10.52 20.63
CA CYS A 319 14.95 11.68 20.93
C CYS A 319 14.03 11.43 22.14
N PRO A 320 13.62 12.46 22.92
CA PRO A 320 12.48 12.33 23.82
C PRO A 320 11.17 12.11 23.05
N HIS A 321 10.11 11.64 23.73
CA HIS A 321 8.78 11.43 23.11
C HIS A 321 8.24 12.70 22.41
N ARG A 322 8.34 13.85 23.10
CA ARG A 322 8.12 15.18 22.51
C ARG A 322 9.42 15.64 21.83
N CYS A 323 9.68 15.08 20.66
CA CYS A 323 10.95 15.22 19.95
C CYS A 323 11.05 16.61 19.28
N PRO A 324 12.04 17.47 19.57
CA PRO A 324 12.18 18.75 18.90
C PRO A 324 12.25 18.58 17.38
N LEU A 325 11.54 19.42 16.60
CA LEU A 325 11.41 19.22 15.15
C LEU A 325 12.79 19.16 14.44
N GLN A 326 13.76 19.97 14.88
CA GLN A 326 15.11 19.94 14.32
C GLN A 326 15.85 18.62 14.62
N ASP A 327 15.66 18.04 15.81
CA ASP A 327 16.22 16.72 16.14
C ASP A 327 15.51 15.60 15.40
N PHE A 328 14.18 15.66 15.26
CA PHE A 328 13.42 14.74 14.42
C PHE A 328 13.94 14.76 12.98
N LEU A 329 14.10 15.94 12.38
CA LEU A 329 14.64 16.10 11.04
C LEU A 329 16.08 15.59 10.92
N ARG A 330 16.94 15.86 11.91
CA ARG A 330 18.35 15.43 11.93
C ARG A 330 18.49 13.91 12.07
N LEU A 331 17.76 13.29 12.99
CA LEU A 331 17.79 11.85 13.27
C LEU A 331 17.20 11.02 12.13
N THR A 332 16.23 11.58 11.40
CA THR A 332 15.59 10.90 10.23
C THR A 332 16.24 11.19 8.88
N GLU A 333 17.26 12.05 8.81
CA GLU A 333 17.96 12.33 7.53
C GLU A 333 18.68 11.10 6.92
N PRO A 334 19.38 10.23 7.67
CA PRO A 334 20.11 9.10 7.09
C PRO A 334 19.22 8.10 6.35
N VAL A 335 17.95 7.98 6.76
CA VAL A 335 16.97 7.01 6.23
C VAL A 335 16.07 7.60 5.13
N VAL A 336 16.29 8.86 4.71
CA VAL A 336 15.46 9.54 3.70
C VAL A 336 16.23 9.70 2.38
N PRO A 337 15.66 9.27 1.23
CA PRO A 337 16.31 9.40 -0.07
C PRO A 337 16.47 10.87 -0.47
N LYS A 338 17.57 11.18 -1.15
CA LYS A 338 17.84 12.47 -1.80
C LYS A 338 17.41 12.44 -3.25
N ASP A 339 17.76 11.35 -3.94
CA ASP A 339 17.24 11.02 -5.28
C ASP A 339 17.00 9.51 -5.33
N TRP A 340 15.74 9.11 -5.11
CA TRP A 340 15.33 7.70 -5.14
C TRP A 340 15.63 7.03 -6.50
N GLN A 341 15.57 7.77 -7.61
CA GLN A 341 15.79 7.22 -8.95
C GLN A 341 17.28 7.02 -9.25
N GLN A 342 18.16 7.79 -8.61
CA GLN A 342 19.60 7.55 -8.61
C GLN A 342 19.96 6.42 -7.63
N GLU A 343 19.43 6.44 -6.41
CA GLU A 343 19.73 5.47 -5.34
C GLU A 343 19.21 4.06 -5.65
N CYS A 344 18.14 3.90 -6.44
CA CYS A 344 17.70 2.59 -6.93
C CYS A 344 18.59 1.95 -8.01
N ARG A 345 19.55 2.68 -8.59
CA ARG A 345 20.45 2.12 -9.62
C ARG A 345 21.46 1.21 -8.97
N LEU A 346 21.78 0.09 -9.64
CA LEU A 346 22.97 -0.67 -9.29
C LEU A 346 24.19 0.21 -9.53
N ALA A 347 25.16 0.16 -8.60
CA ALA A 347 26.47 0.72 -8.87
C ALA A 347 27.02 0.05 -10.13
N SER A 348 27.45 0.84 -11.11
CA SER A 348 28.21 0.31 -12.22
C SER A 348 29.46 -0.34 -11.65
N SER A 349 29.62 -1.66 -11.83
CA SER A 349 30.91 -2.32 -11.63
C SER A 349 31.97 -1.48 -12.33
N PRO A 350 33.17 -1.30 -11.75
CA PRO A 350 34.28 -0.71 -12.47
C PRO A 350 34.38 -1.40 -13.82
N ALA A 351 34.27 -0.63 -14.90
CA ALA A 351 34.43 -1.18 -16.23
C ALA A 351 35.76 -1.94 -16.25
N ASP A 352 35.71 -3.20 -16.69
CA ASP A 352 36.87 -4.09 -16.76
C ASP A 352 38.02 -3.29 -17.39
N THR A 353 39.02 -2.92 -16.58
CA THR A 353 40.05 -1.97 -16.99
C THR A 353 40.95 -2.71 -17.95
N GLY A 354 40.56 -2.69 -19.22
CA GLY A 354 41.19 -3.42 -20.30
C GLY A 354 42.69 -3.19 -20.23
N VAL A 355 43.42 -4.27 -19.91
CA VAL A 355 44.87 -4.26 -19.83
C VAL A 355 45.39 -3.68 -21.14
N PRO A 356 46.16 -2.58 -21.13
CA PRO A 356 46.67 -2.00 -22.36
C PRO A 356 47.50 -3.05 -23.10
N ALA A 357 47.08 -3.40 -24.32
CA ALA A 357 47.82 -4.33 -25.16
C ALA A 357 49.13 -3.67 -25.62
N TYR A 358 50.18 -3.82 -24.82
CA TYR A 358 51.54 -3.43 -25.21
C TYR A 358 52.05 -4.40 -26.27
N SER A 359 51.92 -3.98 -27.53
CA SER A 359 52.55 -4.62 -28.68
C SER A 359 54.07 -4.42 -28.61
N LEU A 360 54.80 -5.36 -28.01
CA LEU A 360 56.25 -5.46 -28.16
C LEU A 360 56.57 -6.30 -29.40
N VAL A 361 56.87 -5.61 -30.49
CA VAL A 361 57.53 -6.20 -31.66
C VAL A 361 59.01 -6.37 -31.33
N GLN A 362 59.51 -7.60 -31.33
CA GLN A 362 60.88 -7.86 -31.78
C GLN A 362 60.98 -9.26 -32.39
N ALA A 363 61.58 -9.33 -33.58
CA ALA A 363 61.70 -10.56 -34.35
C ALA A 363 63.06 -11.20 -34.14
N THR A 364 63.08 -12.54 -34.00
CA THR A 364 64.23 -13.37 -34.36
C THR A 364 63.74 -14.60 -35.12
N THR A 365 64.27 -14.76 -36.33
CA THR A 365 64.03 -15.89 -37.23
C THR A 365 64.85 -17.11 -36.82
N TRP A 366 64.28 -18.32 -36.83
CA TRP A 366 64.96 -19.57 -37.21
C TRP A 366 63.93 -20.60 -37.73
N SER A 367 64.38 -21.63 -38.44
CA SER A 367 63.64 -22.26 -39.54
C SER A 367 63.37 -23.77 -39.38
N GLN A 368 62.11 -24.18 -39.60
CA GLN A 368 61.63 -25.50 -40.11
C GLN A 368 61.95 -26.79 -39.28
N PRO A 369 61.33 -27.97 -39.58
CA PRO A 369 60.13 -28.25 -40.42
C PRO A 369 59.05 -29.13 -39.73
N PHE A 370 57.89 -29.23 -40.39
CA PHE A 370 56.89 -30.32 -40.47
C PHE A 370 56.91 -31.50 -39.46
N HIS A 371 55.70 -31.84 -38.96
CA HIS A 371 55.05 -33.10 -39.36
C HIS A 371 53.51 -33.00 -39.26
N LEU A 372 52.82 -33.40 -40.34
CA LEU A 372 51.38 -33.71 -40.29
C LEU A 372 51.18 -35.14 -39.80
N HIS A 373 50.11 -35.39 -39.04
CA HIS A 373 49.36 -36.63 -39.19
C HIS A 373 47.86 -36.39 -39.12
N SER A 374 47.16 -36.88 -40.14
CA SER A 374 45.70 -36.89 -40.27
C SER A 374 45.09 -38.10 -39.54
N GLY A 375 43.85 -37.96 -39.08
CA GLY A 375 43.07 -39.03 -38.45
C GLY A 375 41.60 -38.63 -38.27
N SER A 376 40.77 -38.89 -39.28
CA SER A 376 39.30 -38.82 -39.20
C SER A 376 38.71 -40.24 -38.97
N ILE A 377 37.37 -40.36 -38.90
CA ILE A 377 36.52 -41.56 -38.62
C ILE A 377 36.11 -41.65 -37.14
N SER A 378 34.86 -41.92 -36.75
CA SER A 378 33.54 -41.87 -37.43
C SER A 378 32.41 -41.91 -36.39
N SER A 379 31.17 -41.64 -36.83
CA SER A 379 29.92 -41.68 -36.06
C SER A 379 29.53 -43.06 -35.54
N HIS A 380 28.77 -43.10 -34.43
CA HIS A 380 27.73 -44.10 -34.21
C HIS A 380 26.45 -43.47 -33.64
N LEU A 381 25.35 -43.60 -34.39
CA LEU A 381 23.99 -43.55 -33.84
C LEU A 381 23.67 -44.93 -33.24
N HIS A 382 22.81 -44.95 -32.21
CA HIS A 382 22.01 -46.12 -31.87
C HIS A 382 20.52 -45.75 -31.90
N THR A 383 19.75 -46.54 -32.63
CA THR A 383 18.29 -46.59 -32.64
C THR A 383 17.86 -47.97 -32.15
N ASP A 384 16.77 -48.07 -31.39
CA ASP A 384 15.79 -49.16 -31.50
C ASP A 384 14.50 -48.86 -30.69
N PRO A 385 13.38 -49.60 -30.88
CA PRO A 385 12.07 -48.96 -30.94
C PRO A 385 11.00 -49.56 -30.01
N GLY A 386 9.78 -49.00 -30.02
CA GLY A 386 8.63 -49.57 -29.35
C GLY A 386 7.36 -48.75 -29.56
N ALA A 387 6.55 -49.13 -30.55
CA ALA A 387 5.30 -48.43 -30.88
C ALA A 387 4.06 -49.20 -30.42
N GLN A 388 3.02 -48.49 -30.00
CA GLN A 388 1.63 -48.88 -30.26
C GLN A 388 0.72 -47.65 -30.37
N CYS A 389 -0.22 -47.70 -31.31
CA CYS A 389 -1.05 -46.57 -31.73
C CYS A 389 -2.50 -46.72 -31.27
N TYR A 390 -3.23 -45.61 -31.18
CA TYR A 390 -4.63 -45.59 -31.62
C TYR A 390 -5.00 -44.26 -32.32
N ARG A 391 -5.93 -44.36 -33.28
CA ARG A 391 -6.43 -43.31 -34.19
C ARG A 391 -7.13 -42.17 -33.43
N SER A 392 -6.99 -40.88 -33.75
CA SER A 392 -7.12 -40.14 -35.02
C SER A 392 -8.56 -39.93 -35.51
N THR A 393 -9.12 -38.75 -35.22
CA THR A 393 -10.03 -38.00 -36.10
C THR A 393 -9.56 -36.54 -36.10
N GLY A 394 -9.48 -35.93 -37.28
CA GLY A 394 -9.03 -34.54 -37.41
C GLY A 394 -9.92 -33.76 -38.36
N SER A 395 -9.85 -32.44 -38.27
CA SER A 395 -10.29 -31.53 -39.32
C SER A 395 -9.32 -30.34 -39.38
N VAL A 396 -8.80 -30.07 -40.57
CA VAL A 396 -7.88 -28.95 -40.84
C VAL A 396 -8.41 -28.17 -42.03
N SER A 397 -8.52 -26.85 -41.87
CA SER A 397 -8.49 -25.84 -42.92
C SER A 397 -8.01 -24.54 -42.26
N SER A 398 -6.80 -24.05 -42.53
CA SER A 398 -6.42 -23.20 -43.68
C SER A 398 -7.21 -21.87 -43.69
N GLN A 399 -6.62 -20.67 -43.81
CA GLN A 399 -5.36 -20.29 -44.46
C GLN A 399 -4.65 -19.12 -43.74
N SER A 400 -3.41 -18.84 -44.15
CA SER A 400 -2.66 -17.65 -43.73
C SER A 400 -3.14 -16.37 -44.44
N LEU A 401 -2.89 -15.21 -43.84
CA LEU A 401 -2.69 -13.96 -44.60
C LEU A 401 -1.73 -13.03 -43.84
N ARG A 402 -0.49 -12.93 -44.33
CA ARG A 402 0.40 -11.80 -44.00
C ARG A 402 -0.03 -10.60 -44.85
N LYS A 403 -0.06 -9.39 -44.26
CA LYS A 403 0.11 -8.13 -45.01
C LYS A 403 1.00 -7.16 -44.24
N THR A 404 2.23 -7.05 -44.69
CA THR A 404 3.03 -5.82 -44.61
C THR A 404 2.64 -4.90 -45.77
N SER A 405 2.49 -3.59 -45.54
CA SER A 405 3.08 -2.57 -46.40
C SER A 405 3.02 -1.16 -45.78
N LEU A 406 3.97 -0.33 -46.23
CA LEU A 406 4.20 1.10 -46.05
C LEU A 406 2.91 1.96 -46.27
N ALA A 407 2.78 3.24 -45.91
CA ALA A 407 3.70 4.38 -45.73
C ALA A 407 2.99 5.46 -44.84
N HIS A 408 3.47 6.66 -44.46
CA HIS A 408 4.67 7.51 -44.69
C HIS A 408 4.78 8.47 -43.45
N VAL A 409 5.91 9.07 -42.99
CA VAL A 409 6.84 10.09 -43.59
C VAL A 409 6.12 11.43 -43.83
N LEU A 410 6.45 12.60 -43.26
CA LEU A 410 7.55 13.15 -42.43
C LEU A 410 6.97 14.37 -41.61
N LEU A 411 7.66 15.21 -40.82
CA LEU A 411 9.09 15.56 -40.63
C LEU A 411 9.33 16.03 -39.17
N GLN A 412 10.57 15.94 -38.65
CA GLN A 412 10.98 16.44 -37.32
C GLN A 412 11.74 17.78 -37.39
N LEU A 413 12.10 18.31 -36.20
CA LEU A 413 13.24 19.23 -35.91
C LEU A 413 13.02 20.72 -36.30
N SER A 414 13.61 21.72 -35.61
CA SER A 414 14.68 21.69 -34.60
C SER A 414 14.74 22.94 -33.68
N LEU A 415 15.17 22.71 -32.43
CA LEU A 415 16.16 23.46 -31.62
C LEU A 415 16.07 24.98 -31.36
N LEU A 416 16.13 25.31 -30.05
CA LEU A 416 16.92 26.36 -29.36
C LEU A 416 16.95 27.81 -29.90
N PHE A 417 16.53 28.78 -29.07
CA PHE A 417 17.37 29.95 -28.67
C PHE A 417 16.75 30.74 -27.48
N SER A 418 17.63 31.16 -26.57
CA SER A 418 17.62 32.25 -25.56
C SER A 418 16.33 32.93 -25.01
N LEU A 419 16.30 33.03 -23.67
CA LEU A 419 15.68 34.11 -22.85
C LEU A 419 16.53 35.40 -22.89
N PRO A 420 16.13 36.55 -22.27
CA PRO A 420 14.81 36.98 -21.75
C PRO A 420 14.38 38.37 -22.29
N PHE A 421 13.13 38.80 -22.05
CA PHE A 421 12.83 40.22 -21.80
C PHE A 421 11.62 40.41 -20.86
N SER A 422 11.58 41.56 -20.20
CA SER A 422 10.72 41.87 -19.06
C SER A 422 9.54 42.79 -19.40
N GLY A 423 8.44 42.66 -18.65
CA GLY A 423 7.72 43.84 -18.18
C GLY A 423 6.26 44.10 -18.64
N VAL A 424 5.35 43.96 -17.66
CA VAL A 424 4.34 44.97 -17.28
C VAL A 424 2.96 45.02 -18.00
N LYS A 425 1.91 45.15 -17.14
CA LYS A 425 0.51 45.63 -17.35
C LYS A 425 -0.59 44.68 -17.87
N SER A 426 -1.27 44.06 -16.90
CA SER A 426 -2.69 44.29 -16.55
C SER A 426 -3.70 44.51 -17.69
N PHE A 427 -4.63 43.56 -17.84
CA PHE A 427 -6.00 43.84 -18.31
C PHE A 427 -7.05 43.17 -17.41
N LYS A 428 -8.09 43.93 -17.06
CA LYS A 428 -9.34 43.42 -16.46
C LYS A 428 -10.33 43.12 -17.59
N GLY A 429 -11.10 42.03 -17.51
CA GLY A 429 -12.19 41.78 -18.45
C GLY A 429 -12.72 40.35 -18.46
N LEU A 430 -13.72 40.06 -17.62
CA LEU A 430 -14.60 38.88 -17.75
C LEU A 430 -15.60 39.14 -18.89
N PRO A 431 -16.06 38.10 -19.61
CA PRO A 431 -17.33 37.50 -19.18
C PRO A 431 -17.41 35.96 -19.29
N ARG A 432 -18.51 35.45 -18.71
CA ARG A 432 -18.88 34.03 -18.49
C ARG A 432 -19.14 33.24 -19.80
N LEU A 433 -18.63 32.01 -19.86
CA LEU A 433 -19.29 30.85 -20.51
C LEU A 433 -19.18 29.67 -19.54
N TRP A 434 -20.29 29.18 -18.96
CA TRP A 434 -21.22 28.17 -19.49
C TRP A 434 -20.67 26.74 -19.49
N CYS A 435 -21.27 25.90 -18.64
CA CYS A 435 -20.96 24.48 -18.51
C CYS A 435 -21.48 23.69 -19.71
N HIS A 436 -20.64 22.79 -20.25
CA HIS A 436 -21.12 21.72 -21.12
C HIS A 436 -21.47 20.48 -20.30
N CYS A 437 -22.76 20.24 -20.09
CA CYS A 437 -23.27 18.90 -19.83
C CYS A 437 -23.30 18.12 -21.14
N VAL A 438 -22.70 16.93 -21.19
CA VAL A 438 -22.88 15.99 -22.30
C VAL A 438 -24.07 15.10 -21.99
N THR A 439 -25.23 15.43 -22.54
CA THR A 439 -26.40 14.54 -22.55
C THR A 439 -26.24 13.50 -23.66
N ALA A 440 -26.07 12.23 -23.29
CA ALA A 440 -26.14 11.13 -24.24
C ALA A 440 -27.58 10.94 -24.74
N HIS A 441 -27.76 10.87 -26.06
CA HIS A 441 -29.08 10.71 -26.69
C HIS A 441 -29.67 9.31 -26.44
N SER A 442 -30.99 9.27 -26.24
CA SER A 442 -31.73 8.01 -26.16
C SER A 442 -31.93 7.39 -27.55
N LEU A 443 -31.80 6.06 -27.62
CA LEU A 443 -32.40 5.25 -28.67
C LEU A 443 -33.68 4.63 -28.11
N ARG A 444 -34.84 5.10 -28.58
CA ARG A 444 -36.10 4.35 -28.49
C ARG A 444 -36.41 3.76 -29.85
N LEU A 445 -36.68 2.46 -29.88
CA LEU A 445 -37.56 1.84 -30.87
C LEU A 445 -38.72 1.17 -30.12
N THR A 446 -39.89 1.18 -30.75
CA THR A 446 -41.23 1.04 -30.16
C THR A 446 -41.80 -0.40 -30.26
N PRO A 447 -42.93 -0.71 -29.59
CA PRO A 447 -43.24 -2.07 -29.13
C PRO A 447 -44.20 -2.85 -30.04
N ASP A 448 -44.32 -4.15 -29.74
CA ASP A 448 -45.55 -5.00 -29.71
C ASP A 448 -45.09 -6.46 -29.41
N SER A 449 -45.84 -7.38 -28.79
CA SER A 449 -47.24 -7.41 -28.36
C SER A 449 -47.50 -8.35 -27.15
N LEU A 450 -48.52 -8.00 -26.37
CA LEU A 450 -49.42 -8.82 -25.51
C LEU A 450 -49.15 -10.33 -25.29
N MET A 451 -49.00 -10.76 -24.02
CA MET A 451 -49.99 -11.64 -23.34
C MET A 451 -49.74 -11.85 -21.83
N SER A 452 -50.82 -11.80 -21.04
CA SER A 452 -50.93 -12.24 -19.64
C SER A 452 -52.42 -12.49 -19.36
N PRO A 453 -52.79 -13.60 -18.71
CA PRO A 453 -52.97 -13.62 -17.24
C PRO A 453 -52.49 -14.96 -16.60
N ALA A 454 -52.52 -15.23 -15.29
CA ALA A 454 -53.37 -14.70 -14.22
C ALA A 454 -52.71 -14.79 -12.82
N THR A 455 -53.33 -14.13 -11.84
CA THR A 455 -53.10 -14.31 -10.38
C THR A 455 -54.19 -15.19 -9.76
N PRO A 456 -53.99 -15.65 -8.51
CA PRO A 456 -55.01 -15.42 -7.48
C PRO A 456 -54.47 -14.79 -6.19
N ARG A 457 -55.38 -14.48 -5.25
CA ARG A 457 -55.23 -13.47 -4.17
C ARG A 457 -54.93 -14.05 -2.77
N LYS A 458 -54.61 -13.13 -1.84
CA LYS A 458 -54.50 -13.27 -0.36
C LYS A 458 -55.82 -13.76 0.31
N PRO A 459 -55.81 -14.15 1.60
CA PRO A 459 -55.89 -13.21 2.76
C PRO A 459 -54.84 -13.51 3.86
N LEU A 460 -54.40 -12.67 4.81
CA LEU A 460 -54.92 -11.51 5.58
C LEU A 460 -55.86 -11.82 6.78
N LEU A 461 -55.27 -11.92 7.98
CA LEU A 461 -55.80 -11.74 9.36
C LEU A 461 -54.54 -11.58 10.26
N SER A 462 -54.26 -10.59 11.12
CA SER A 462 -55.01 -9.66 12.00
C SER A 462 -55.34 -10.20 13.42
N ARG A 463 -54.51 -9.83 14.41
CA ARG A 463 -54.75 -9.61 15.86
C ARG A 463 -53.40 -9.18 16.47
N THR A 464 -53.17 -7.97 16.98
CA THR A 464 -53.68 -7.33 18.22
C THR A 464 -53.56 -8.19 19.48
N ASN A 465 -52.60 -7.85 20.35
CA ASN A 465 -52.89 -7.49 21.75
C ASN A 465 -51.70 -6.78 22.39
N ASP A 466 -52.02 -5.83 23.26
CA ASP A 466 -51.09 -5.05 24.08
C ASP A 466 -50.49 -5.89 25.25
N LEU A 467 -49.35 -5.45 25.81
CA LEU A 467 -49.25 -4.93 27.19
C LEU A 467 -47.79 -4.82 27.72
N LEU A 468 -47.51 -3.63 28.26
CA LEU A 468 -46.67 -3.32 29.44
C LEU A 468 -45.12 -3.45 29.41
N LEU A 469 -44.51 -2.28 29.59
CA LEU A 469 -43.21 -2.04 30.25
C LEU A 469 -43.23 -2.56 31.71
N PRO A 470 -42.05 -2.84 32.33
CA PRO A 470 -41.52 -1.81 33.22
C PRO A 470 -39.97 -1.67 33.30
N LYS A 471 -39.55 -0.45 33.61
CA LYS A 471 -38.36 -0.06 34.41
C LYS A 471 -38.86 0.99 35.43
N PRO A 472 -38.12 1.36 36.50
CA PRO A 472 -36.79 0.91 36.96
C PRO A 472 -36.76 0.44 38.43
N VAL A 473 -35.61 -0.03 38.92
CA VAL A 473 -35.25 -0.01 40.35
C VAL A 473 -33.79 0.46 40.48
N THR A 474 -33.53 1.33 41.48
CA THR A 474 -32.22 1.86 41.87
C THR A 474 -31.77 1.29 43.22
N ASN A 475 -30.50 1.59 43.58
CA ASN A 475 -29.79 1.17 44.80
C ASN A 475 -29.25 -0.28 44.71
N SER A 476 -28.04 -0.59 45.17
CA SER A 476 -27.11 0.16 46.05
C SER A 476 -25.71 0.29 45.45
#